data_AF-A0A1Z1W4Z5-F1
#
_entry.id   AF-A0A1Z1W4Z5-F1
#
_cell.length_a   1.000
_cell.length_b   1.000
_cell.length_c   1.000
_cell.angle_alpha   90.00
_cell.angle_beta   90.00
_cell.angle_gamma   90.00
#
_symmetry.space_group_name_H-M   'P 1'
#
loop_
_entity.id
_entity.type
_entity.pdbx_description
1 polymer ?
#
loop_
_entity_poly.entity_id
_entity_poly.type
_entity_poly.pdbx_seq_one_letter_code
_entity_poly.pdbx_strand_id
1 'polypeptide(L)' 'MNREEILALYQWQPGTCFRHPAEGVVETALVKTIQPRLDGKREIRACRECVLAMEGIRHEAARQAGAEYVPGRAGETLGW' A
#
# COMPACT_ATOMS: atom_id res chain seq x y z
N MET A 1 -6.98 -15.06 5.27
CA MET A 1 -7.60 -13.74 4.99
C MET A 1 -7.74 -13.60 3.49
N ASN A 2 -8.91 -13.20 3.03
CA ASN A 2 -9.25 -13.01 1.62
C ASN A 2 -8.91 -11.58 1.15
N ARG A 3 -9.06 -11.33 -0.16
CA ARG A 3 -8.72 -10.03 -0.77
C ARG A 3 -9.58 -8.88 -0.23
N GLU A 4 -10.88 -9.09 -0.04
CA GLU A 4 -11.80 -8.05 0.44
C GLU A 4 -11.52 -7.69 1.90
N GLU A 5 -11.17 -8.66 2.75
CA GLU A 5 -10.75 -8.42 4.13
C GLU A 5 -9.49 -7.56 4.21
N ILE A 6 -8.51 -7.76 3.31
CA ILE A 6 -7.32 -6.90 3.23
C ILE A 6 -7.71 -5.48 2.80
N LEU A 7 -8.53 -5.34 1.76
CA LEU A 7 -8.92 -4.04 1.24
C LEU A 7 -9.74 -3.23 2.25
N ALA A 8 -10.53 -3.90 3.10
CA ALA A 8 -11.30 -3.27 4.17
C ALA A 8 -10.43 -2.62 5.26
N LEU A 9 -9.13 -2.95 5.35
CA LEU A 9 -8.18 -2.33 6.29
C LEU A 9 -7.74 -0.93 5.86
N TYR A 10 -8.11 -0.49 4.66
CA TYR A 10 -7.64 0.75 4.07
C TYR A 10 -8.77 1.78 3.94
N GLN A 11 -8.40 3.05 4.02
CA GLN A 11 -9.30 4.17 3.71
C GLN A 11 -9.16 4.57 2.24
N TRP A 12 -10.26 4.43 1.52
CA TRP A 12 -10.34 4.66 0.08
C TRP A 12 -10.88 6.05 -0.24
N GLN A 13 -10.23 6.76 -1.16
CA GLN A 13 -10.69 8.03 -1.71
C GLN A 13 -10.30 8.13 -3.19
N PRO A 14 -11.03 8.91 -4.01
CA PRO A 14 -10.62 9.18 -5.38
C PRO A 14 -9.22 9.80 -5.43
N GLY A 15 -8.35 9.28 -6.30
CA GLY A 15 -6.99 9.76 -6.47
C GLY A 15 -6.27 9.04 -7.59
N THR A 16 -4.97 9.30 -7.75
CA THR A 16 -4.15 8.66 -8.78
C THR A 16 -3.25 7.60 -8.15
N CYS A 17 -3.29 6.39 -8.70
CA CYS A 17 -2.40 5.32 -8.27
C CYS A 17 -0.96 5.65 -8.66
N PHE A 18 -0.02 5.57 -7.70
CA PHE A 18 1.38 5.86 -7.96
C PHE A 18 2.05 4.89 -8.95
N ARG A 19 1.50 3.67 -9.10
CA ARG A 19 1.99 2.67 -10.06
C ARG A 19 1.34 2.76 -11.44
N HIS A 20 0.07 3.19 -11.51
CA HIS A 20 -0.69 3.28 -12.76
C HIS A 20 -1.26 4.69 -12.96
N PRO A 21 -0.40 5.72 -13.11
CA PRO A 21 -0.89 7.09 -13.26
C PRO A 21 -1.72 7.30 -14.53
N ALA A 22 -1.54 6.46 -15.56
CA ALA A 22 -2.27 6.53 -16.82
C ALA A 22 -3.77 6.18 -16.70
N GLU A 23 -4.19 5.49 -15.64
CA GLU A 23 -5.61 5.21 -15.36
C GLU A 23 -6.39 6.45 -14.90
N GLY A 24 -5.68 7.55 -14.59
CA GLY A 24 -6.29 8.81 -14.16
C GLY A 24 -6.77 8.75 -12.70
N VAL A 25 -8.01 9.18 -12.48
CA VAL A 25 -8.61 9.22 -11.13
C VAL A 25 -9.39 7.94 -10.90
N VAL A 26 -8.93 7.15 -9.94
CA VAL A 26 -9.51 5.87 -9.52
C VAL A 26 -9.68 5.83 -8.00
N GLU A 27 -10.34 4.80 -7.47
CA GLU A 27 -10.39 4.58 -6.03
C GLU A 27 -9.01 4.16 -5.50
N THR A 28 -8.45 4.96 -4.58
CA THR A 28 -7.09 4.74 -4.05
C THR A 28 -7.04 4.83 -2.53
N ALA A 29 -6.18 4.01 -1.93
CA ALA A 29 -5.86 4.08 -0.51
C ALA A 29 -4.53 4.80 -0.28
N LEU A 30 -4.45 5.57 0.80
CA LEU A 30 -3.18 6.08 1.30
C LEU A 30 -2.35 4.90 1.80
N VAL A 31 -1.20 4.65 1.17
CA VAL A 31 -0.28 3.59 1.61
C VAL A 31 0.89 4.13 2.41
N LYS A 32 1.34 5.36 2.11
CA LYS A 32 2.47 5.98 2.81
C LYS A 32 2.43 7.50 2.70
N THR A 33 2.85 8.20 3.74
CA THR A 33 3.22 9.62 3.63
C THR A 33 4.74 9.72 3.64
N ILE A 34 5.31 10.31 2.59
CA ILE A 34 6.74 10.60 2.51
C ILE A 34 6.98 12.09 2.75
N GLN A 35 8.16 12.46 3.23
CA GLN A 35 8.57 13.85 3.39
C GLN A 35 9.86 14.11 2.62
N PRO A 36 9.78 14.43 1.32
CA PRO A 36 10.94 14.87 0.54
C PRO A 36 11.60 16.09 1.17
N ARG A 37 12.93 16.19 1.06
CA ARG A 37 13.73 17.23 1.74
C ARG A 37 13.33 18.67 1.41
N LEU A 38 12.74 18.91 0.24
CA LEU A 38 12.47 20.25 -0.29
C LEU A 38 10.99 20.58 -0.45
N ASP A 39 10.07 19.62 -0.30
CA ASP A 39 8.73 19.73 -0.90
C ASP A 39 7.59 19.25 0.02
N GLY A 40 7.81 19.34 1.34
CA GLY A 40 6.79 19.04 2.34
C GLY A 40 6.41 17.56 2.43
N LYS A 41 5.23 17.27 2.97
CA LYS A 41 4.69 15.91 3.03
C LYS A 41 3.94 15.60 1.73
N ARG A 42 4.20 14.43 1.14
CA ARG A 42 3.47 13.89 -0.02
C ARG A 42 2.84 12.56 0.32
N GLU A 43 1.58 12.41 -0.06
CA GLU A 43 0.86 11.16 0.03
C GLU A 43 1.20 10.25 -1.16
N ILE A 44 1.50 8.99 -0.87
CA ILE A 44 1.61 7.92 -1.85
C ILE A 44 0.33 7.12 -1.76
N ARG A 45 -0.41 7.09 -2.87
CA ARG A 45 -1.72 6.44 -2.96
C ARG A 45 -1.70 5.31 -3.98
N ALA A 46 -2.38 4.21 -3.68
CA ALA A 46 -2.41 3.01 -4.53
C ALA A 46 -3.84 2.54 -4.78
N CYS A 47 -4.12 2.06 -6.00
CA CYS A 47 -5.40 1.42 -6.32
C CYS A 47 -5.51 0.03 -5.65
N ARG A 48 -6.71 -0.56 -5.68
CA ARG A 48 -7.03 -1.87 -5.08
C ARG A 48 -6.04 -2.97 -5.48
N GLU A 49 -5.73 -3.08 -6.78
CA GLU A 49 -4.80 -4.10 -7.28
C GLU A 49 -3.38 -3.90 -6.75
N CYS A 50 -2.93 -2.64 -6.69
CA CYS A 50 -1.60 -2.31 -6.21
C CYS A 50 -1.46 -2.54 -4.70
N VAL A 51 -2.50 -2.24 -3.90
CA VAL A 51 -2.53 -2.58 -2.47
C VAL A 51 -2.39 -4.09 -2.27
N LEU A 52 -3.17 -4.89 -3.01
CA LEU A 52 -3.10 -6.35 -2.90
C LEU A 52 -1.75 -6.91 -3.36
N ALA A 53 -1.15 -6.37 -4.41
CA ALA A 53 0.18 -6.76 -4.85
C ALA A 53 1.24 -6.43 -3.79
N MET A 54 1.15 -5.25 -3.17
CA MET A 54 2.06 -4.83 -2.09
C MET A 54 1.94 -5.74 -0.86
N GLU A 55 0.71 -6.08 -0.45
CA GLU A 55 0.47 -7.01 0.65
C GLU A 55 0.92 -8.43 0.33
N GLY A 56 0.75 -8.88 -0.93
CA GLY A 56 1.28 -10.16 -1.38
C GLY A 56 2.80 -10.25 -1.25
N ILE A 57 3.51 -9.19 -1.67
CA ILE A 57 4.98 -9.09 -1.52
C ILE A 57 5.37 -9.10 -0.03
N ARG A 58 4.66 -8.36 0.83
CA ARG A 58 4.92 -8.32 2.27
C ARG A 58 4.68 -9.66 2.94
N HIS A 59 3.60 -10.34 2.60
CA HIS A 59 3.29 -11.66 3.15
C HIS A 59 4.37 -12.68 2.78
N GLU A 60 4.82 -12.68 1.52
CA GLU A 60 5.91 -13.55 1.07
C GLU A 60 7.24 -13.22 1.75
N ALA A 61 7.58 -11.94 1.88
CA ALA A 61 8.80 -11.53 2.56
C ALA A 61 8.80 -11.86 4.06
N ALA A 62 7.66 -11.72 4.75
CA ALA A 62 7.51 -12.15 6.14
C ALA A 62 7.70 -13.67 6.28
N ARG A 63 7.10 -14.44 5.36
CA ARG A 63 7.27 -15.90 5.28
C ARG A 63 8.73 -16.30 5.08
N GLN A 64 9.45 -15.61 4.20
CA GLN A 64 10.88 -15.86 3.94
C GLN A 64 11.77 -15.50 5.13
N ALA A 65 11.42 -14.43 5.86
CA ALA A 65 12.17 -13.98 7.03
C ALA A 65 11.83 -14.75 8.32
N GLY A 66 10.83 -15.63 8.31
CA GLY A 66 10.28 -16.25 9.52
C GLY A 66 9.62 -15.23 10.47
N ALA A 67 9.21 -14.08 9.94
CA ALA A 67 8.57 -13.01 10.69
C ALA A 67 7.04 -13.12 10.62
N GLU A 68 6.35 -12.50 11.58
CA GLU A 68 4.90 -12.41 11.56
C GLU A 68 4.43 -11.41 10.48
N TYR A 69 3.51 -11.85 9.63
CA TYR A 69 2.85 -10.98 8.67
C TYR A 69 1.68 -10.25 9.35
N VAL A 70 1.76 -8.91 9.35
CA VAL A 70 0.66 -8.03 9.79
C VAL A 70 0.08 -7.30 8.57
N PRO A 71 -1.21 -7.51 8.25
CA PRO A 71 -1.88 -6.85 7.13
C PRO A 71 -2.26 -5.39 7.44
N GLY A 72 -2.65 -4.64 6.41
CA GLY A 72 -3.01 -3.22 6.53
C GLY A 72 -1.79 -2.32 6.59
N ARG A 73 -0.64 -2.80 6.08
CA ARG A 73 0.68 -2.19 6.27
C ARG A 73 1.44 -2.07 4.95
N ALA A 74 0.75 -1.97 3.82
CA ALA A 74 1.33 -2.00 2.47
C ALA A 74 2.50 -1.02 2.25
N GLY A 75 2.49 0.17 2.88
CA GLY A 75 3.59 1.15 2.77
C GLY A 75 4.69 1.04 3.81
N GLU A 76 4.60 0.09 4.74
CA GLU A 76 5.63 -0.15 5.75
C GLU A 76 6.67 -1.14 5.26
N THR A 77 7.90 -0.99 5.75
CA THR A 77 8.94 -2.01 5.64
C THR A 77 8.69 -3.09 6.67
N LEU A 78 8.94 -4.36 6.33
CA LEU A 78 9.06 -5.41 7.36
C LEU A 78 10.31 -5.05 8.17
N GLY A 79 10.16 -4.81 9.48
CA GLY A 79 11.27 -4.38 10.33
C GLY A 79 12.44 -5.37 10.27
N TRP A 80 13.64 -4.83 10.15
CA TRP A 80 14.94 -5.50 10.16
C TRP A 80 15.89 -4.61 10.94
#